data_AF-U6MPV6-F1
#
_entry.id   AF-U6MPV6-F1
#
_cell.length_a   1.000
_cell.length_b   1.000
_cell.length_c   1.000
_cell.angle_alpha   90.00
_cell.angle_beta   90.00
_cell.angle_gamma   90.00
#
_symmetry.space_group_name_H-M   'P 1'
#
loop_
_entity.id
_entity.type
_entity.pdbx_description
1 polymer ?
#
loop_
_entity_poly.entity_id
_entity_poly.type
_entity_poly.pdbx_seq_one_letter_code
_entity_poly.pdbx_strand_id
1 'polypeptide(L)'
;MSVLLLGDENLTFAGCLLQQLRAEGHGPKLTVTVTLAAESVREEVLQRANALTAAGVSVLFGASPLQLKTENFGSRFQEFVAVLPGLPFHG
;
A
#
# COMPACT_ATOMS: atom_id res chain seq x y z
N MET A 1 9.17 12.04 1.70
CA MET A 1 8.47 11.23 2.71
C MET A 1 8.27 9.83 2.15
N SER A 2 8.65 8.79 2.89
CA SER A 2 8.45 7.38 2.47
C SER A 2 7.47 6.70 3.42
N VAL A 3 6.37 6.18 2.87
CA VAL A 3 5.25 5.64 3.64
C VAL A 3 5.06 4.17 3.27
N LEU A 4 4.99 3.29 4.27
CA LEU A 4 4.65 1.89 4.10
C LEU A 4 3.21 1.62 4.53
N LEU A 5 2.39 1.13 3.59
CA LEU A 5 1.03 0.66 3.81
C LEU A 5 0.99 -0.85 4.00
N LEU A 6 0.28 -1.28 5.02
CA LEU A 6 0.19 -2.67 5.47
C LEU A 6 -1.25 -3.18 5.45
N GLY A 7 -1.54 -4.22 4.67
CA GLY A 7 -2.86 -4.88 4.70
C GLY A 7 -3.93 -4.22 3.82
N ASP A 8 -3.55 -3.44 2.81
CA ASP A 8 -4.50 -2.90 1.84
C ASP A 8 -4.84 -3.95 0.78
N GLU A 9 -5.77 -4.84 1.10
CA GLU A 9 -6.15 -6.01 0.30
C GLU A 9 -6.63 -5.63 -1.12
N ASN A 10 -7.29 -4.49 -1.26
CA ASN A 10 -7.91 -4.02 -2.51
C ASN A 10 -7.24 -2.76 -3.09
N LEU A 11 -6.09 -2.36 -2.56
CA LEU A 11 -5.32 -1.20 -3.01
C LEU A 11 -6.11 0.12 -3.03
N THR A 12 -7.21 0.17 -2.28
CA THR A 12 -8.17 1.28 -2.35
C THR A 12 -7.68 2.42 -1.49
N PHE A 13 -7.18 2.11 -0.29
CA PHE A 13 -6.58 3.10 0.60
C PHE A 13 -5.33 3.71 -0.03
N ALA A 14 -4.47 2.89 -0.64
CA ALA A 14 -3.27 3.34 -1.34
C ALA A 14 -3.59 4.32 -2.47
N GLY A 15 -4.66 4.05 -3.23
CA GLY A 15 -5.16 4.96 -4.27
C GLY A 15 -5.57 6.32 -3.71
N CYS A 16 -6.40 6.33 -2.66
CA CYS A 16 -6.87 7.56 -2.03
C CYS A 16 -5.71 8.37 -1.41
N LEU A 17 -4.83 7.72 -0.65
CA LEU A 17 -3.68 8.38 -0.03
C LEU A 17 -2.75 8.98 -1.09
N LEU A 18 -2.51 8.27 -2.20
CA LEU A 18 -1.69 8.80 -3.29
C LEU A 18 -2.30 10.06 -3.91
N GLN A 19 -3.62 10.09 -4.12
CA GLN A 19 -4.31 11.27 -4.64
C GLN A 19 -4.21 12.46 -3.68
N GLN A 20 -4.42 12.22 -2.39
CA GLN A 20 -4.31 13.26 -1.37
C GLN A 20 -2.89 13.82 -1.29
N LEU A 21 -1.88 12.96 -1.22
CA LEU A 21 -0.48 13.40 -1.15
C LEU A 21 -0.05 14.17 -2.39
N ARG A 22 -0.54 13.80 -3.58
CA ARG A 22 -0.33 14.57 -4.82
C ARG A 22 -1.01 15.93 -4.77
N ALA A 23 -2.23 16.02 -4.24
CA ALA A 23 -2.95 17.28 -4.08
C ALA A 23 -2.22 18.23 -3.12
N GLU A 24 -1.55 17.69 -2.10
CA GLU A 24 -0.71 18.45 -1.16
C GLU A 24 0.68 18.81 -1.72
N GLY A 25 1.00 18.43 -2.97
CA GLY A 25 2.28 18.76 -3.62
C GLY A 25 3.46 17.90 -3.14
N HIS A 26 3.20 16.87 -2.33
CA HIS A 26 4.22 15.94 -1.90
C HIS A 26 4.44 14.88 -3.00
N GLY A 27 5.72 14.54 -3.27
CA GLY A 27 6.11 13.37 -4.05
C GLY A 27 6.48 12.21 -3.13
N PRO A 28 5.51 11.57 -2.44
CA PRO A 28 5.81 10.51 -1.49
C PRO A 28 6.31 9.26 -2.22
N LYS A 29 7.29 8.58 -1.61
CA LYS A 29 7.62 7.21 -1.98
C LYS A 29 6.67 6.30 -1.21
N LEU A 30 5.60 5.88 -1.86
CA LEU A 30 4.60 4.99 -1.28
C LEU A 30 4.98 3.54 -1.57
N THR A 31 5.01 2.71 -0.53
CA THR A 31 5.11 1.25 -0.65
C THR A 31 3.86 0.64 -0.03
N VAL A 32 3.25 -0.33 -0.69
CA VAL A 32 2.00 -0.97 -0.27
C VAL A 32 2.20 -2.46 -0.23
N THR A 33 1.77 -3.08 0.85
CA THR A 33 1.80 -4.54 1.00
C THR A 33 0.38 -5.08 0.97
N VAL A 34 0.17 -6.03 0.07
CA VAL A 34 -1.13 -6.63 -0.22
C VAL A 34 -1.10 -8.07 0.24
N THR A 35 -2.00 -8.41 1.15
CA THR A 35 -2.29 -9.80 1.51
C THR A 35 -3.46 -10.26 0.64
N LEU A 36 -3.17 -11.07 -0.39
CA LEU A 36 -4.23 -11.60 -1.27
C LEU A 36 -5.02 -12.68 -0.52
N ALA A 37 -6.25 -12.37 -0.12
CA ALA A 37 -7.09 -13.28 0.66
C ALA A 37 -8.02 -14.17 -0.19
N ALA A 38 -8.31 -13.82 -1.45
CA ALA A 38 -9.21 -14.59 -2.31
C ALA A 38 -8.81 -14.59 -3.79
N GLU A 39 -8.87 -15.77 -4.41
CA GLU A 39 -8.53 -15.98 -5.83
C GLU A 39 -9.46 -15.20 -6.77
N SER A 40 -10.72 -14.99 -6.35
CA SER A 40 -11.76 -14.32 -7.14
C SER A 40 -11.52 -12.82 -7.36
N VAL A 41 -10.73 -12.16 -6.51
CA VAL A 41 -10.41 -10.72 -6.62
C VAL A 41 -9.00 -10.47 -7.14
N ARG A 42 -8.23 -11.54 -7.39
CA ARG A 42 -6.81 -11.46 -7.73
C ARG A 42 -6.54 -10.66 -9.00
N GLU A 43 -7.32 -10.86 -10.07
CA GLU A 43 -7.13 -10.12 -11.34
C GLU A 43 -7.40 -8.62 -11.19
N GLU A 44 -8.47 -8.26 -10.48
CA GLU A 44 -8.82 -6.86 -10.22
C GLU A 44 -7.74 -6.18 -9.38
N VAL A 45 -7.28 -6.85 -8.31
CA VAL A 45 -6.20 -6.34 -7.46
C VAL A 45 -4.89 -6.19 -8.25
N LEU A 46 -4.57 -7.11 -9.16
CA LEU A 46 -3.40 -7.00 -10.03
C LEU A 46 -3.50 -5.82 -11.01
N GLN A 47 -4.68 -5.57 -11.58
CA GLN A 47 -4.89 -4.40 -12.44
C GLN A 47 -4.69 -3.09 -11.65
N ARG A 48 -5.25 -2.99 -10.45
CA ARG A 48 -5.07 -1.84 -9.55
C ARG A 48 -3.59 -1.68 -9.14
N ALA A 49 -2.89 -2.77 -8.87
CA ALA A 49 -1.46 -2.74 -8.54
C ALA A 49 -0.61 -2.22 -9.70
N ASN A 50 -0.90 -2.63 -10.94
CA ASN A 50 -0.21 -2.13 -12.11
C ASN A 50 -0.44 -0.64 -12.31
N ALA A 51 -1.67 -0.15 -12.11
CA ALA A 51 -1.98 1.27 -12.19
C ALA A 51 -1.20 2.09 -11.13
N LEU A 52 -1.15 1.60 -9.88
CA LEU A 52 -0.36 2.22 -8.81
C LEU A 52 1.15 2.17 -9.09
N THR A 53 1.64 1.06 -9.65
CA THR A 53 3.05 0.91 -10.03
C THR A 53 3.45 1.89 -11.13
N ALA A 54 2.60 2.05 -12.16
CA ALA A 54 2.79 3.08 -13.18
C ALA A 54 2.75 4.51 -12.61
N ALA A 55 2.03 4.69 -11.51
CA ALA A 55 1.95 5.94 -10.76
C ALA A 55 3.14 6.18 -9.81
N GLY A 56 4.12 5.27 -9.76
CA GLY A 56 5.35 5.36 -8.96
C GLY A 56 5.26 4.72 -7.57
N VAL A 57 4.21 3.96 -7.28
CA VAL A 57 4.01 3.25 -6.00
C VAL A 57 4.64 1.86 -6.06
N SER A 58 5.33 1.45 -5.01
CA SER A 58 5.90 0.10 -4.93
C SER A 58 4.88 -0.85 -4.29
N VAL A 59 4.33 -1.79 -5.04
CA VAL A 59 3.36 -2.77 -4.52
C VAL A 59 4.05 -4.11 -4.27
N LEU A 60 3.89 -4.66 -3.07
CA LEU A 60 4.46 -5.91 -2.61
C LEU A 60 3.33 -6.89 -2.27
N PHE A 61 3.36 -8.08 -2.86
CA PHE A 61 2.36 -9.11 -2.60
C PHE A 61 2.86 -10.15 -1.59
N GLY A 62 1.99 -10.60 -0.70
CA GLY A 62 2.29 -11.70 0.23
C GLY A 62 3.30 -11.36 1.33
N ALA A 63 3.65 -10.08 1.50
CA ALA A 63 4.53 -9.65 2.58
C ALA A 63 3.78 -9.75 3.91
N SER A 64 4.29 -10.59 4.81
CA SER A 64 3.78 -10.67 6.18
C SER A 64 4.32 -9.49 7.01
N PRO A 65 3.51 -8.89 7.90
CA PRO A 65 3.99 -7.90 8.87
C PRO A 65 5.22 -8.35 9.67
N LEU A 66 5.39 -9.67 9.87
CA LEU A 66 6.56 -10.25 10.55
C LEU A 66 7.83 -10.21 9.68
N GLN A 67 7.70 -10.42 8.36
CA GLN A 67 8.83 -10.33 7.42
C GLN A 67 9.35 -8.90 7.31
N LEU A 68 8.45 -7.93 7.45
CA LEU A 68 8.78 -6.50 7.42
C LEU A 68 9.49 -6.00 8.69
N LYS A 69 9.41 -6.75 9.80
CA LYS A 69 10.22 -6.48 11.01
C LYS A 69 11.65 -6.99 10.90
N THR A 70 11.87 -8.07 10.13
CA THR A 70 13.19 -8.71 10.01
C THR A 70 14.07 -8.08 8.94
N GLU A 71 13.48 -7.59 7.86
CA GLU A 71 14.20 -6.72 6.93
C GLU A 71 14.30 -5.32 7.56
N ASN A 72 15.46 -4.68 7.48
CA ASN A 72 15.79 -3.36 8.07
C ASN A 72 14.97 -2.18 7.46
N PHE A 73 13.66 -2.31 7.36
CA PHE A 73 12.74 -1.32 6.81
C PHE A 73 12.58 -0.09 7.70
N GLY A 74 12.95 -0.20 8.99
CA GLY A 74 12.87 0.90 9.96
C GLY A 74 13.70 2.15 9.60
N SER A 75 14.71 2.03 8.72
CA SER A 75 15.46 3.20 8.21
C SER A 75 14.97 3.69 6.84
N ARG A 76 14.14 2.90 6.14
CA ARG A 76 13.73 3.16 4.75
C ARG A 76 12.37 3.85 4.64
N PHE A 77 11.51 3.67 5.64
CA PHE A 77 10.19 4.30 5.73
C PHE A 77 10.13 5.27 6.91
N GLN A 78 9.65 6.48 6.65
CA GLN A 78 9.42 7.50 7.66
C GLN A 78 8.09 7.28 8.40
N GLU A 79 7.11 6.67 7.73
CA GLU A 79 5.81 6.36 8.31
C GLU A 79 5.32 4.95 7.96
N PHE A 80 4.54 4.39 8.88
CA PHE A 80 3.94 3.07 8.77
C PHE A 80 2.43 3.20 9.03
N VAL A 81 1.63 2.72 8.09
CA VAL A 81 0.17 2.77 8.15
C VAL A 81 -0.37 1.35 8.02
N ALA A 82 -1.01 0.85 9.07
CA ALA A 82 -1.71 -0.43 9.04
C ALA A 82 -3.17 -0.21 8.64
N VAL A 83 -3.56 -0.79 7.51
CA VAL A 83 -4.91 -0.88 6.99
C VAL A 83 -5.51 -2.17 7.51
N LEU A 84 -6.45 -2.05 8.45
CA LEU A 84 -7.14 -3.19 9.03
C LEU A 84 -8.39 -3.51 8.21
N PRO A 85 -8.62 -4.77 7.83
CA PRO A 85 -9.84 -5.16 7.12
C PRO A 85 -11.07 -4.91 8.01
N GLY A 86 -12.11 -4.30 7.42
CA GLY A 86 -13.40 -4.07 8.07
C GLY A 86 -13.64 -2.66 8.62
N LEU A 87 -12.69 -1.74 8.53
CA LEU A 87 -12.90 -0.33 8.86
C LEU A 87 -13.09 0.49 7.56
N PRO A 88 -14.22 1.19 7.38
CA PRO A 88 -14.40 2.06 6.23
C PRO A 88 -13.40 3.20 6.30
N PHE A 89 -12.64 3.38 5.21
CA PHE A 89 -11.84 4.59 5.04
C PHE A 89 -12.76 5.72 4.58
N HIS A 90 -12.99 6.70 5.45
CA HIS A 90 -13.61 7.96 5.08
C HIS A 90 -12.47 8.91 4.68
N GLY A 91 -12.23 9.00 3.37
CA GLY A 91 -11.31 9.97 2.78
C GLY A 91 -11.79 11.41 2.94
#